data_AF-A0A3N1HYD6-F1
#
_entry.id   AF-A0A3N1HYD6-F1
#
_cell.length_a   1.000
_cell.length_b   1.000
_cell.length_c   1.000
_cell.angle_alpha   90.00
_cell.angle_beta   90.00
_cell.angle_gamma   90.00
#
_symmetry.space_group_name_H-M   'P 1'
#
loop_
_entity.id
_entity.type
_entity.pdbx_description
1 polymer ?
#
loop_
_entity_poly.entity_id
_entity_poly.type
_entity_poly.pdbx_seq_one_letter_code
_entity_poly.pdbx_strand_id
1 'polypeptide(L)'
;MEVTSPHAQVGKEYWVALPAADNLTNRPLTLLRGEFTRVPHGLKLIEYRAFSHEDTEGHPMGPTPVGGSPGIPDLTRLHDYSDRPSRVAPHEPGDIFWAARVRVTGKVTGALTGCRYFYRQGSTDYQQDLSCVTKIRLGPPLKIRN
;
A
#
# COMPACT_ATOMS: atom_id res chain seq x y z
N MET A 1 9.20 1.59 8.83
CA MET A 1 8.13 2.61 8.92
C MET A 1 6.94 2.00 9.66
N GLU A 2 6.35 2.74 10.61
CA GLU A 2 5.10 2.39 11.29
C GLU A 2 4.06 3.47 10.97
N VAL A 3 2.89 3.08 10.47
CA VAL A 3 1.77 4.01 10.28
C VAL A 3 0.50 3.51 10.97
N THR A 4 -0.24 4.41 11.62
CA THR A 4 -1.46 4.10 12.38
C THR A 4 -2.64 4.98 11.93
N SER A 5 -3.82 4.40 11.71
CA SER A 5 -5.09 5.13 11.59
C SER A 5 -6.11 4.63 12.62
N PRO A 6 -6.60 5.49 13.55
CA PRO A 6 -7.49 5.09 14.64
C PRO A 6 -8.98 5.20 14.30
N HIS A 7 -9.38 5.27 13.03
CA HIS A 7 -10.77 5.55 12.62
C HIS A 7 -11.41 4.42 11.80
N ALA A 8 -10.78 3.25 11.75
CA ALA A 8 -11.29 2.15 10.94
C ALA A 8 -12.62 1.59 11.51
N GLN A 9 -13.53 1.19 10.62
CA GLN A 9 -14.84 0.66 10.97
C GLN A 9 -14.99 -0.79 10.50
N VAL A 10 -15.62 -1.65 11.32
CA VAL A 10 -15.97 -3.01 10.90
C VAL A 10 -16.93 -2.96 9.70
N GLY A 11 -16.71 -3.85 8.73
CA GLY A 11 -17.46 -3.91 7.50
C GLY A 11 -17.01 -2.93 6.42
N LYS A 12 -16.11 -1.99 6.72
CA LYS A 12 -15.54 -1.04 5.75
C LYS A 12 -14.22 -1.54 5.17
N GLU A 13 -13.85 -0.94 4.05
CA GLU A 13 -12.67 -1.29 3.27
C GLU A 13 -11.73 -0.09 3.14
N TYR A 14 -10.44 -0.40 3.13
CA TYR A 14 -9.37 0.58 3.08
C TYR A 14 -8.28 0.09 2.12
N TRP A 15 -7.72 1.01 1.37
CA TRP A 15 -6.45 0.84 0.69
C TRP A 15 -5.32 1.11 1.67
N VAL A 16 -4.29 0.25 1.64
CA VAL A 16 -3.09 0.39 2.46
C VAL A 16 -1.88 0.29 1.55
N ALA A 17 -1.19 1.41 1.37
CA ALA A 17 0.04 1.45 0.59
C ALA A 17 1.14 0.64 1.28
N LEU A 18 1.89 -0.11 0.47
CA LEU A 18 3.21 -0.59 0.83
C LEU A 18 4.20 0.56 0.68
N PRO A 19 5.34 0.53 1.41
CA PRO A 19 6.43 1.48 1.17
C PRO A 19 6.79 1.60 -0.31
N ALA A 20 7.27 2.79 -0.72
CA ALA A 20 7.87 2.95 -2.04
C ALA A 20 9.04 1.95 -2.20
N ALA A 21 9.19 1.42 -3.42
CA ALA A 21 10.28 0.51 -3.73
C ALA A 21 11.53 1.32 -4.13
N ASP A 22 12.37 1.61 -3.16
CA ASP A 22 13.60 2.39 -3.37
C ASP A 22 14.68 1.53 -4.01
N ASN A 23 15.28 2.00 -5.11
CA ASN A 23 16.37 1.31 -5.77
C ASN A 23 17.72 1.84 -5.31
N LEU A 24 18.35 1.18 -4.36
CA LEU A 24 19.66 1.58 -3.81
C LEU A 24 20.86 1.15 -4.67
N THR A 25 20.62 0.56 -5.85
CA THR A 25 21.68 -0.01 -6.69
C THR A 25 22.07 0.93 -7.83
N ASN A 26 23.22 0.68 -8.47
CA ASN A 26 23.69 1.42 -9.64
C ASN A 26 22.99 1.03 -10.96
N ARG A 27 21.98 0.15 -10.93
CA ARG A 27 21.30 -0.35 -12.13
C ARG A 27 19.80 -0.14 -11.98
N PRO A 28 19.08 0.19 -13.06
CA PRO A 28 17.64 0.29 -12.99
C PRO A 28 17.07 -1.09 -12.64
N LEU A 29 15.96 -1.10 -11.91
CA LEU A 29 15.15 -2.30 -11.70
C LEU A 29 13.76 -2.08 -12.30
N THR A 30 13.07 -3.18 -12.56
CA THR A 30 11.68 -3.19 -12.97
C THR A 30 10.87 -3.82 -11.85
N LEU A 31 10.08 -3.01 -11.15
CA LEU A 31 9.16 -3.47 -10.14
C LEU A 31 7.99 -4.20 -10.80
N LEU A 32 7.73 -5.42 -10.35
CA LEU A 32 6.70 -6.30 -10.90
C LEU A 32 5.51 -6.44 -9.97
N ARG A 33 5.75 -6.53 -8.65
CA ARG A 33 4.71 -6.73 -7.64
C ARG A 33 5.17 -6.34 -6.25
N GLY A 34 4.23 -5.91 -5.41
CA GLY A 34 4.39 -5.73 -3.97
C GLY A 34 3.23 -6.34 -3.19
N GLU A 35 3.52 -7.01 -2.08
CA GLU A 35 2.50 -7.59 -1.20
C GLU A 35 2.89 -7.57 0.29
N PHE A 36 1.90 -7.65 1.17
CA PHE A 36 2.13 -7.87 2.61
C PHE A 36 2.31 -9.37 2.86
N THR A 37 3.30 -9.77 3.65
CA THR A 37 3.54 -11.19 3.94
C THR A 37 2.69 -11.70 5.10
N ARG A 38 2.19 -10.82 5.97
CA ARG A 38 1.28 -11.17 7.07
C ARG A 38 0.12 -10.20 7.20
N VAL A 39 -1.09 -10.74 7.15
CA VAL A 39 -2.35 -10.04 7.41
C VAL A 39 -2.89 -10.48 8.77
N PRO A 40 -3.16 -9.56 9.72
CA PRO A 40 -3.60 -9.92 11.06
C PRO A 40 -5.08 -10.33 11.06
N HIS A 41 -5.51 -11.05 12.11
CA HIS A 41 -6.93 -11.30 12.35
C HIS A 41 -7.72 -9.98 12.46
N GLY A 42 -8.96 -10.03 11.99
CA GLY A 42 -9.84 -8.86 11.87
C GLY A 42 -9.66 -8.07 10.57
N LEU A 43 -8.69 -8.44 9.73
CA LEU A 43 -8.55 -7.93 8.37
C LEU A 43 -8.66 -9.07 7.36
N LYS A 44 -9.30 -8.80 6.22
CA LYS A 44 -9.31 -9.68 5.04
C LYS A 44 -8.72 -8.92 3.86
N LEU A 45 -7.67 -9.47 3.26
CA LEU A 45 -7.15 -8.98 1.98
C LEU A 45 -8.17 -9.26 0.86
N ILE A 46 -8.45 -8.26 0.03
CA ILE A 46 -9.40 -8.33 -1.08
C ILE A 46 -8.65 -8.38 -2.41
N GLU A 47 -7.77 -7.41 -2.66
CA GLU A 47 -6.99 -7.30 -3.90
C GLU A 47 -5.72 -6.48 -3.63
N TYR A 48 -4.81 -6.53 -4.60
CA TYR A 48 -3.69 -5.61 -4.72
C TYR A 48 -3.85 -4.81 -6.00
N ARG A 49 -3.47 -3.52 -5.95
CA ARG A 49 -3.35 -2.65 -7.12
C ARG A 49 -2.08 -1.83 -7.03
N ALA A 50 -1.68 -1.24 -8.14
CA ALA A 50 -0.55 -0.32 -8.17
C ALA A 50 -1.02 1.07 -8.61
N PHE A 51 -0.50 2.11 -7.97
CA PHE A 51 -0.91 3.50 -8.16
C PHE A 51 0.29 4.39 -8.42
N SER A 52 0.12 5.44 -9.22
CA SER A 52 1.13 6.46 -9.46
C SER A 52 1.14 7.48 -8.32
N HIS A 53 2.33 7.87 -7.87
CA HIS A 53 2.51 9.00 -6.96
C HIS A 53 1.94 10.30 -7.51
N GLU A 54 2.01 10.52 -8.83
CA GLU A 54 1.47 11.72 -9.47
C GLU A 54 -0.06 11.74 -9.39
N ASP A 55 -0.71 10.61 -9.67
CA ASP A 55 -2.17 10.48 -9.63
C ASP A 55 -2.74 10.60 -8.20
N THR A 56 -1.89 10.35 -7.19
CA THR A 56 -2.26 10.42 -5.76
C THR A 56 -1.75 11.66 -5.06
N GLU A 57 -1.09 12.58 -5.77
CA GLU A 57 -0.43 13.78 -5.22
C GLU A 57 0.55 13.45 -4.07
N GLY A 58 1.18 12.27 -4.13
CA GLY A 58 2.13 11.77 -3.13
C GLY A 58 1.78 10.40 -2.56
N HIS A 59 2.63 9.89 -1.67
CA HIS A 59 2.48 8.53 -1.12
C HIS A 59 1.52 8.52 0.07
N PRO A 60 0.43 7.71 0.05
CA PRO A 60 -0.45 7.59 1.19
C PRO A 60 0.30 6.99 2.39
N MET A 61 0.50 7.78 3.44
CA MET A 61 1.13 7.28 4.66
C MET A 61 0.15 6.37 5.40
N GLY A 62 -1.13 6.73 5.48
CA GLY A 62 -2.16 6.01 6.21
C GLY A 62 -3.11 5.18 5.35
N PRO A 63 -3.93 4.32 5.98
CA PRO A 63 -5.06 3.68 5.32
C PRO A 63 -6.02 4.71 4.69
N THR A 64 -6.28 4.56 3.40
CA THR A 64 -7.20 5.39 2.62
C THR A 64 -8.55 4.69 2.50
N PRO A 65 -9.67 5.30 2.91
CA PRO A 65 -11.00 4.69 2.75
C PRO A 65 -11.31 4.40 1.29
N VAL A 66 -11.91 3.24 1.00
CA VAL A 66 -12.54 2.98 -0.31
C VAL A 66 -13.70 3.97 -0.48
N GLY A 67 -13.75 4.68 -1.60
CA GLY A 67 -14.67 5.80 -1.82
C GLY A 67 -14.09 7.16 -1.43
N GLY A 68 -12.86 7.20 -0.90
CA GLY A 68 -12.18 8.42 -0.46
C GLY A 68 -12.80 9.06 0.79
N SER A 69 -12.29 10.22 1.15
CA SER A 69 -12.87 11.11 2.16
C SER A 69 -12.40 12.55 1.91
N PRO A 70 -12.99 13.59 2.52
CA PRO A 70 -12.50 14.95 2.32
C PRO A 70 -11.01 15.08 2.62
N GLY A 71 -10.24 15.58 1.64
CA GLY A 71 -8.78 15.66 1.70
C GLY A 71 -8.01 14.35 1.47
N ILE A 72 -8.69 13.23 1.16
CA ILE A 72 -8.07 11.94 0.84
C ILE A 72 -8.64 11.40 -0.47
N PRO A 73 -7.82 11.18 -1.51
CA PRO A 73 -8.31 10.72 -2.82
C PRO A 73 -8.94 9.33 -2.75
N ASP A 74 -9.93 9.07 -3.60
CA ASP A 74 -10.48 7.73 -3.79
C ASP A 74 -9.59 6.93 -4.75
N LEU A 75 -8.66 6.17 -4.20
CA LEU A 75 -7.75 5.30 -4.97
C LEU A 75 -8.50 4.30 -5.87
N THR A 76 -9.74 3.93 -5.53
CA THR A 76 -10.54 2.98 -6.32
C THR A 76 -10.89 3.51 -7.71
N ARG A 77 -10.92 4.83 -7.87
CA ARG A 77 -11.22 5.53 -9.12
C ARG A 77 -9.99 5.84 -9.95
N LEU A 78 -8.81 5.72 -9.36
CA LEU A 78 -7.55 5.94 -10.07
C LEU A 78 -7.24 4.75 -10.97
N HIS A 79 -6.41 5.02 -11.97
CA HIS A 79 -5.94 4.00 -12.87
C HIS A 79 -5.08 2.99 -12.10
N ASP A 80 -5.34 1.70 -12.32
CA ASP A 80 -4.51 0.63 -11.79
C ASP A 80 -3.33 0.37 -12.74
N TYR A 81 -2.11 0.49 -12.21
CA TYR A 81 -0.85 0.26 -12.91
C TYR A 81 -0.33 -1.18 -12.71
N SER A 82 -1.11 -2.07 -12.07
CA SER A 82 -0.67 -3.43 -11.70
C SER A 82 -0.41 -4.35 -12.89
N ASP A 83 -0.93 -4.01 -14.07
CA ASP A 83 -0.79 -4.77 -15.32
C ASP A 83 0.48 -4.43 -16.11
N ARG A 84 1.21 -3.40 -15.70
CA ARG A 84 2.44 -2.97 -16.38
C ARG A 84 3.64 -2.93 -15.42
N PRO A 85 4.80 -3.46 -15.84
CA PRO A 85 6.02 -3.33 -15.07
C PRO A 85 6.42 -1.85 -14.91
N SER A 86 6.84 -1.45 -13.70
CA SER A 86 7.29 -0.07 -13.42
C SER A 86 8.82 -0.02 -13.32
N ARG A 87 9.47 0.88 -14.07
CA ARG A 87 10.92 1.05 -14.01
C ARG A 87 11.28 2.00 -12.87
N VAL A 88 12.21 1.57 -12.02
CA VAL A 88 12.79 2.40 -10.95
C VAL A 88 14.24 2.70 -11.29
N ALA A 89 14.57 3.99 -11.41
CA ALA A 89 15.91 4.43 -11.76
C ALA A 89 16.92 4.11 -10.63
N PRO A 90 18.23 4.02 -10.93
CA PRO A 90 19.26 3.90 -9.89
C PRO A 90 19.16 5.04 -8.87
N HIS A 91 19.24 4.71 -7.59
CA HIS A 91 19.23 5.65 -6.45
C HIS A 91 17.96 6.49 -6.29
N GLU A 92 16.87 6.10 -6.93
CA GLU A 92 15.58 6.80 -6.87
C GLU A 92 14.49 5.92 -6.23
N PRO A 93 13.47 6.55 -5.60
CA PRO A 93 12.24 5.85 -5.24
C PRO A 93 11.43 5.48 -6.50
N GLY A 94 10.59 4.45 -6.39
CA GLY A 94 9.66 4.10 -7.46
C GLY A 94 8.45 5.05 -7.56
N ASP A 95 8.14 5.53 -8.76
CA ASP A 95 6.97 6.39 -9.02
C ASP A 95 5.63 5.65 -8.88
N ILE A 96 5.66 4.32 -8.99
CA ILE A 96 4.50 3.46 -8.76
C ILE A 96 4.65 2.74 -7.43
N PHE A 97 3.61 2.79 -6.60
CA PHE A 97 3.53 2.02 -5.36
C PHE A 97 2.42 0.98 -5.39
N TRP A 98 2.62 -0.12 -4.68
CA TRP A 98 1.60 -1.17 -4.51
C TRP A 98 0.76 -0.88 -3.27
N ALA A 99 -0.53 -1.18 -3.33
CA ALA A 99 -1.43 -1.06 -2.19
C ALA A 99 -2.38 -2.26 -2.08
N ALA A 100 -2.63 -2.68 -0.85
CA ALA A 100 -3.60 -3.71 -0.52
C ALA A 100 -4.96 -3.10 -0.25
N ARG A 101 -6.02 -3.60 -0.88
CA ARG A 101 -7.38 -3.37 -0.42
C ARG A 101 -7.70 -4.38 0.67
N VAL A 102 -8.02 -3.90 1.86
CA VAL A 102 -8.38 -4.73 3.01
C VAL A 102 -9.76 -4.39 3.52
N ARG A 103 -10.54 -5.42 3.87
CA ARG A 103 -11.81 -5.29 4.58
C ARG A 103 -11.61 -5.56 6.06
N VAL A 104 -12.14 -4.68 6.90
CA VAL A 104 -12.20 -4.90 8.34
C VAL A 104 -13.35 -5.87 8.63
N THR A 105 -13.03 -7.06 9.14
CA THR A 105 -14.00 -8.12 9.42
C THR A 105 -14.37 -8.23 10.89
N GLY A 106 -13.63 -7.56 11.79
CA GLY A 106 -13.89 -7.57 13.22
C GLY A 106 -12.82 -6.82 14.00
N LYS A 107 -12.59 -7.22 15.25
CA LYS A 107 -11.50 -6.68 16.08
C LYS A 107 -10.15 -6.97 15.42
N VAL A 108 -9.40 -5.92 15.11
CA VAL A 108 -8.03 -6.03 14.59
C VAL A 108 -7.06 -6.28 15.75
N THR A 109 -6.39 -7.44 15.77
CA THR A 109 -5.53 -7.86 16.90
C THR A 109 -4.03 -7.74 16.60
N GLY A 110 -3.66 -7.18 15.45
CA GLY A 110 -2.26 -7.04 15.03
C GLY A 110 -2.08 -5.98 13.95
N ALA A 111 -0.92 -6.02 13.28
CA ALA A 111 -0.59 -5.14 12.17
C ALA A 111 -0.43 -5.94 10.87
N LEU A 112 -0.63 -5.28 9.74
CA LEU A 112 -0.07 -5.74 8.47
C LEU A 112 1.45 -5.68 8.63
N THR A 113 2.14 -6.79 8.44
CA THR A 113 3.60 -6.83 8.64
C THR A 113 4.32 -7.61 7.57
N GLY A 114 5.56 -7.21 7.32
CA GLY A 114 6.42 -7.76 6.28
C GLY A 114 5.91 -7.40 4.89
N CYS A 115 6.81 -6.92 4.05
CA CYS A 115 6.53 -6.55 2.68
C CYS A 115 7.40 -7.41 1.78
N ARG A 116 6.83 -7.93 0.70
CA ARG A 116 7.55 -8.69 -0.31
C ARG A 116 7.43 -7.98 -1.64
N TYR A 117 8.57 -7.73 -2.27
CA TYR A 117 8.66 -7.15 -3.59
C TYR A 117 9.24 -8.17 -4.57
N PHE A 118 8.64 -8.21 -5.75
CA PHE A 118 9.13 -8.95 -6.90
C PHE A 118 9.62 -7.94 -7.90
N TYR A 119 10.87 -8.07 -8.32
CA TYR A 119 11.47 -7.15 -9.29
C TYR A 119 12.43 -7.87 -10.22
N ARG A 120 12.63 -7.31 -11.40
CA ARG A 120 13.63 -7.74 -12.36
C ARG A 120 14.77 -6.74 -12.41
N GLN A 121 16.01 -7.21 -12.36
CA GLN A 121 17.17 -6.37 -12.62
C GLN A 121 18.05 -7.05 -13.67
N GLY A 122 18.14 -6.43 -14.86
CA GLY A 122 18.71 -7.10 -16.04
C GLY A 122 17.83 -8.27 -16.48
N SER A 123 18.41 -9.47 -16.58
CA SER A 123 17.71 -10.70 -16.95
C SER A 123 17.26 -11.54 -15.75
N THR A 124 17.52 -11.09 -14.52
CA THR A 124 17.29 -11.88 -13.32
C THR A 124 16.08 -11.35 -12.55
N ASP A 125 15.20 -12.27 -12.17
CA ASP A 125 14.05 -12.01 -11.31
C ASP A 125 14.43 -12.26 -9.85
N TYR A 126 14.07 -11.32 -8.99
CA TYR A 126 14.35 -11.32 -7.56
C TYR A 126 13.07 -11.25 -6.76
N GLN A 127 13.11 -11.89 -5.59
CA GLN A 127 12.12 -11.73 -4.54
C GLN A 127 12.85 -11.21 -3.29
N GLN A 128 12.33 -10.14 -2.70
CA GLN A 128 12.92 -9.54 -1.52
C GLN A 128 11.86 -9.31 -0.45
N ASP A 129 12.13 -9.85 0.74
CA ASP A 129 11.31 -9.65 1.93
C ASP A 129 11.94 -8.54 2.79
N LEU A 130 11.14 -7.53 3.12
CA LEU A 130 11.53 -6.36 3.90
C LEU A 130 10.63 -6.24 5.13
N SER A 131 11.19 -5.68 6.21
CA SER A 131 10.40 -5.35 7.39
C SER A 131 9.56 -4.10 7.14
N CYS A 132 8.24 -4.23 7.17
CA CYS A 132 7.30 -3.12 7.14
C CYS A 132 6.17 -3.38 8.15
N VAL A 133 5.55 -2.33 8.68
CA VAL A 133 4.47 -2.42 9.66
C VAL A 133 3.41 -1.35 9.39
N THR A 134 2.16 -1.77 9.17
CA THR A 134 1.01 -0.84 9.09
C THR A 134 -0.09 -1.27 10.05
N LYS A 135 -0.47 -0.38 10.95
CA LYS A 135 -1.48 -0.60 12.00
C LYS A 135 -2.81 0.03 11.58
N ILE A 136 -3.84 -0.79 11.48
CA ILE A 136 -5.22 -0.34 11.38
C ILE A 136 -5.85 -0.50 12.76
N ARG A 137 -6.39 0.59 13.31
CA ARG A 137 -7.08 0.57 14.61
C ARG A 137 -8.53 1.01 14.43
N LEU A 138 -9.40 0.30 15.13
CA LEU A 138 -10.80 0.69 15.24
C LEU A 138 -10.92 1.93 16.13
N GLY A 139 -11.85 2.80 15.80
CA GLY A 139 -12.23 3.94 16.62
C GLY A 139 -13.30 4.76 15.91
N PRO A 140 -13.81 5.86 16.50
CA PRO A 140 -14.91 6.62 15.90
C PRO A 140 -14.59 7.04 14.46
N PRO A 141 -15.59 7.07 13.56
CA PRO A 141 -15.35 7.59 12.22
C PRO A 141 -14.87 9.05 12.30
N LEU A 142 -14.06 9.48 11.33
CA LEU A 142 -13.67 10.88 11.20
C LEU A 142 -14.94 11.73 11.10
N LYS A 143 -15.23 12.50 12.16
CA LYS A 143 -16.32 13.47 12.19
C LYS A 143 -15.79 14.79 11.64
N ILE A 144 -16.49 15.36 10.67
CA ILE A 144 -16.12 16.65 10.07
C ILE A 144 -16.88 17.75 10.83
N ARG A 145 -16.17 18.82 11.21
CA ARG A 145 -16.79 20.11 11.50
C ARG A 145 -16.88 20.87 10.18
N ASN A 146 -18.10 21.21 9.77
CA ASN A 146 -18.35 22.15 8.67
C ASN A 146 -17.85 23.55 9.03
#